data_AF-A0A6P0SSL6-F1
#
_entry.id   AF-A0A6P0SSL6-F1
#
_cell.length_a   1.000
_cell.length_b   1.000
_cell.length_c   1.000
_cell.angle_alpha   90.00
_cell.angle_beta   90.00
_cell.angle_gamma   90.00
#
_symmetry.space_group_name_H-M   'P 1'
#
loop_
_entity.id
_entity.type
_entity.pdbx_description
1 polymer ?
#
loop_
_entity_poly.entity_id
_entity_poly.type
_entity_poly.pdbx_seq_one_letter_code
_entity_poly.pdbx_strand_id
1 'polypeptide(L)'
;MAQLKGASEDVVIAKLQPLIRGWTNYHNGTVAKETFNNLKEYVRLKLVRWCLRRYPKNKSWEWIKAKHFGKFCPGREDNHVFGRKDNYLDKAQWTNITRHVLVTHNYSKDDPELQEYWKKRQEKNGKKAAEGALSKGRNKIALRQKYTCPYCGQPLGEYNNVHLHHIIPRENGGKDEAGNLVQCGGNDAPIKQLRPCLYKSTLIGFAIVRLK
;
A
#
# COMPACT_ATOMS: atom_id res chain seq x y z
N MET A 1 6.26 6.81 -21.01
CA MET A 1 7.72 6.65 -21.04
C MET A 1 8.47 7.71 -21.87
N ALA A 2 7.89 8.27 -22.94
CA ALA A 2 8.59 9.27 -23.76
C ALA A 2 9.01 10.54 -22.98
N GLN A 3 8.22 10.93 -21.97
CA GLN A 3 8.51 12.05 -21.07
C GLN A 3 9.54 11.73 -19.97
N LEU A 4 9.99 10.46 -19.84
CA LEU A 4 10.90 10.01 -18.78
C LEU A 4 12.30 9.65 -19.29
N LYS A 5 12.66 10.05 -20.52
CA LYS A 5 13.89 9.59 -21.20
C LYS A 5 15.20 9.82 -20.43
N GLY A 6 15.28 10.85 -19.59
CA GLY A 6 16.44 11.15 -18.73
C GLY A 6 16.19 11.06 -17.22
N ALA A 7 14.97 10.70 -16.81
CA ALA A 7 14.56 10.68 -15.40
C ALA A 7 15.42 9.71 -14.56
N SER A 8 15.54 9.90 -13.25
CA SER A 8 16.15 8.87 -12.40
C SER A 8 15.25 7.63 -12.31
N GLU A 9 15.82 6.50 -11.89
CA GLU A 9 15.07 5.27 -11.63
C GLU A 9 13.92 5.51 -10.64
N ASP A 10 14.19 6.27 -9.57
CA ASP A 10 13.20 6.61 -8.55
C ASP A 10 12.01 7.39 -9.13
N VAL A 11 12.26 8.33 -10.05
CA VAL A 11 11.20 9.10 -10.70
C VAL A 11 10.36 8.21 -11.63
N VAL A 12 10.98 7.26 -12.32
CA VAL A 12 10.25 6.28 -13.13
C VAL A 12 9.34 5.43 -12.26
N ILE A 13 9.85 4.93 -11.12
CA ILE A 13 9.06 4.15 -10.17
C ILE A 13 7.92 5.00 -9.60
N ALA A 14 8.21 6.21 -9.11
CA ALA A 14 7.23 7.10 -8.51
C ALA A 14 6.07 7.46 -9.46
N LYS A 15 6.33 7.56 -10.76
CA LYS A 15 5.30 7.82 -11.77
C LYS A 15 4.52 6.57 -12.17
N LEU A 16 5.16 5.41 -12.31
CA LEU A 16 4.49 4.19 -12.78
C LEU A 16 3.74 3.46 -11.67
N GLN A 17 4.30 3.44 -10.46
CA GLN A 17 3.75 2.73 -9.30
C GLN A 17 2.27 3.05 -9.02
N PRO A 18 1.82 4.32 -8.91
CA PRO A 18 0.41 4.63 -8.66
C PRO A 18 -0.50 4.25 -9.83
N LEU A 19 -0.02 4.36 -11.08
CA LEU A 19 -0.80 3.98 -12.27
C LEU A 19 -1.06 2.48 -12.30
N ILE A 20 -0.01 1.68 -12.08
CA ILE A 20 -0.12 0.21 -12.06
C ILE A 20 -1.05 -0.20 -10.91
N ARG A 21 -0.82 0.31 -9.70
CA ARG A 21 -1.65 -0.03 -8.54
C ARG A 21 -3.11 0.39 -8.72
N GLY A 22 -3.36 1.62 -9.15
CA GLY A 22 -4.72 2.11 -9.35
C GLY A 22 -5.49 1.24 -10.34
N TRP A 23 -4.88 0.96 -11.49
CA TRP A 23 -5.51 0.15 -12.53
C TRP A 23 -5.73 -1.30 -12.10
N THR A 24 -4.75 -1.95 -11.45
CA THR A 24 -4.92 -3.33 -11.01
C THR A 24 -5.89 -3.45 -9.84
N ASN A 25 -5.95 -2.47 -8.94
CA ASN A 25 -6.93 -2.45 -7.87
C ASN A 25 -8.36 -2.30 -8.40
N TYR A 26 -8.56 -1.42 -9.40
CA TYR A 26 -9.85 -1.23 -10.04
C TYR A 26 -10.36 -2.52 -10.70
N HIS A 27 -9.48 -3.24 -11.39
CA HIS A 27 -9.84 -4.48 -12.10
C HIS A 27 -9.67 -5.78 -11.27
N ASN A 28 -9.29 -5.71 -9.99
CA ASN A 28 -9.08 -6.93 -9.19
C ASN A 28 -10.38 -7.70 -8.86
N GLY A 29 -11.53 -7.08 -9.09
CA GLY A 29 -12.85 -7.69 -8.88
C GLY A 29 -13.34 -8.56 -10.05
N THR A 30 -12.71 -8.43 -11.23
CA THR A 30 -13.11 -9.11 -12.47
C THR A 30 -12.13 -10.22 -12.86
N VAL A 31 -12.42 -10.94 -13.94
CA VAL A 31 -11.52 -11.98 -14.48
C VAL A 31 -10.39 -11.34 -15.28
N ALA A 32 -9.46 -10.66 -14.59
CA ALA A 32 -8.41 -9.84 -15.21
C ALA A 32 -6.99 -10.45 -15.14
N LYS A 33 -6.85 -11.71 -14.73
CA LYS A 33 -5.52 -12.29 -14.44
C LYS A 33 -4.61 -12.36 -15.67
N GLU A 34 -5.15 -12.78 -16.80
CA GLU A 34 -4.41 -12.81 -18.08
C GLU A 34 -4.02 -11.39 -18.50
N THR A 35 -4.93 -10.43 -18.40
CA THR A 35 -4.66 -9.02 -18.69
C THR A 35 -3.56 -8.45 -17.80
N PHE A 36 -3.48 -8.85 -16.53
CA PHE A 36 -2.40 -8.44 -15.62
C PHE A 36 -1.05 -9.02 -16.02
N ASN A 37 -1.01 -10.23 -16.57
CA ASN A 37 0.20 -10.84 -17.13
C ASN A 37 0.65 -10.11 -18.41
N ASN A 38 -0.30 -9.77 -19.29
CA ASN A 38 -0.03 -9.00 -20.50
C ASN A 38 0.50 -7.59 -20.16
N LEU A 39 -0.11 -6.93 -19.17
CA LEU A 39 0.35 -5.62 -18.69
C LEU A 39 1.76 -5.71 -18.08
N LYS A 40 2.04 -6.74 -17.28
CA LYS A 40 3.40 -6.98 -16.75
C LYS A 40 4.42 -7.03 -17.88
N GLU A 41 4.14 -7.81 -18.92
CA GLU A 41 5.06 -7.99 -20.03
C GLU A 41 5.25 -6.71 -20.84
N TYR A 42 4.15 -6.01 -21.11
CA TYR A 42 4.19 -4.69 -21.75
C TYR A 42 5.06 -3.69 -20.98
N VAL A 43 4.83 -3.55 -19.67
CA VAL A 43 5.61 -2.65 -18.80
C VAL A 43 7.08 -3.06 -18.79
N ARG A 44 7.37 -4.35 -18.68
CA ARG A 44 8.75 -4.88 -18.74
C ARG A 44 9.46 -4.47 -20.03
N LEU A 45 8.83 -4.64 -21.19
CA LEU A 45 9.39 -4.24 -22.48
C LEU A 45 9.65 -2.73 -22.57
N LYS A 46 8.77 -1.92 -21.99
CA LYS A 46 8.96 -0.45 -21.95
C LYS A 46 10.11 -0.05 -21.02
N LEU A 47 10.27 -0.72 -19.89
CA LEU A 47 11.40 -0.51 -18.97
C LEU A 47 12.73 -0.95 -19.58
N VAL A 48 12.78 -2.11 -20.26
CA VAL A 48 13.98 -2.56 -20.99
C VAL A 48 14.40 -1.52 -22.02
N ARG A 49 13.47 -1.05 -22.85
CA ARG A 49 13.74 0.01 -23.84
C ARG A 49 14.22 1.32 -23.19
N TRP A 50 13.71 1.65 -22.02
CA TRP A 50 14.15 2.83 -21.28
C TRP A 50 15.58 2.65 -20.76
N CYS A 51 15.92 1.50 -20.18
CA CYS A 51 17.27 1.21 -19.72
C CYS A 51 18.28 1.25 -20.88
N LEU A 52 17.96 0.57 -22.01
CA LEU A 52 18.83 0.53 -23.19
C LEU A 52 19.09 1.92 -23.80
N ARG A 53 18.14 2.86 -23.67
CA ARG A 53 18.32 4.23 -24.14
C ARG A 53 19.18 5.07 -23.20
N ARG A 54 19.16 4.78 -21.90
CA ARG A 54 19.90 5.53 -20.88
C ARG A 54 21.40 5.27 -20.95
N TYR A 55 21.80 4.06 -21.32
CA TYR A 55 23.20 3.66 -21.33
C TYR A 55 23.81 3.74 -22.73
N PRO A 56 25.10 4.09 -22.83
CA PRO A 56 25.80 4.07 -24.13
C PRO A 56 25.84 2.65 -24.71
N LYS A 57 25.97 2.57 -26.04
CA LYS A 57 25.92 1.31 -26.79
C LYS A 57 27.01 0.28 -26.42
N ASN A 58 28.06 0.71 -25.72
CA ASN A 58 29.16 -0.17 -25.30
C ASN A 58 28.86 -0.97 -24.02
N LYS A 59 27.74 -0.74 -23.34
CA LYS A 59 27.34 -1.53 -22.17
C LYS A 59 26.46 -2.71 -22.60
N SER A 60 26.82 -3.91 -22.15
CA SER A 60 26.04 -5.13 -22.42
C SER A 60 24.69 -5.07 -21.71
N TRP A 61 23.71 -5.79 -22.27
CA TRP A 61 22.40 -5.94 -21.64
C TRP A 61 22.50 -6.58 -20.25
N GLU A 62 23.42 -7.52 -20.06
CA GLU A 62 23.62 -8.22 -18.78
C GLU A 62 24.01 -7.25 -17.66
N TRP A 63 24.93 -6.33 -17.93
CA TRP A 63 25.33 -5.31 -16.96
C TRP A 63 24.16 -4.37 -16.62
N ILE A 64 23.41 -3.95 -17.64
CA ILE A 64 22.23 -3.09 -17.45
C ILE A 64 21.15 -3.81 -16.62
N LYS A 65 20.93 -5.09 -16.91
CA LYS A 65 19.98 -5.95 -16.19
C LYS A 65 20.38 -6.08 -14.73
N ALA A 66 21.63 -6.44 -14.44
CA ALA A 66 22.13 -6.57 -13.06
C ALA A 66 22.01 -5.28 -12.25
N LYS A 67 22.09 -4.12 -12.93
CA LYS A 67 21.98 -2.81 -12.27
C LYS A 67 20.56 -2.41 -11.89
N HIS A 68 19.56 -2.79 -12.68
CA HIS A 68 18.18 -2.29 -12.55
C HIS A 68 17.15 -3.36 -12.22
N PHE A 69 17.49 -4.63 -12.42
CA PHE A 69 16.57 -5.74 -12.22
C PHE A 69 17.17 -6.73 -11.23
N GLY A 70 16.38 -7.14 -10.25
CA GLY A 70 16.82 -8.09 -9.25
C GLY A 70 15.68 -8.55 -8.35
N LYS A 71 16.06 -9.27 -7.30
CA LYS A 71 15.16 -9.70 -6.23
C LYS A 71 15.10 -8.63 -5.16
N PHE A 72 14.13 -7.72 -5.28
CA PHE A 72 13.97 -6.61 -4.34
C PHE A 72 12.77 -6.76 -3.42
N CYS A 73 11.78 -7.57 -3.79
CA CYS A 73 10.58 -7.75 -2.99
C CYS A 73 10.78 -8.79 -1.89
N PRO A 74 10.71 -8.41 -0.59
CA PRO A 74 10.74 -9.39 0.48
C PRO A 74 9.57 -10.37 0.37
N GLY A 75 9.80 -11.65 0.68
CA GLY A 75 8.78 -12.69 0.67
C GLY A 75 8.31 -13.16 -0.71
N ARG A 76 8.97 -12.74 -1.81
CA ARG A 76 8.65 -13.21 -3.16
C ARG A 76 9.92 -13.63 -3.91
N GLU A 77 9.88 -14.83 -4.48
CA GLU A 77 10.92 -15.36 -5.37
C GLU A 77 10.75 -14.81 -6.80
N ASP A 78 10.93 -13.49 -6.97
CA ASP A 78 10.91 -12.84 -8.28
C ASP A 78 12.22 -12.08 -8.49
N ASN A 79 13.06 -12.59 -9.40
CA ASN A 79 14.42 -12.08 -9.65
C ASN A 79 14.47 -11.00 -10.74
N HIS A 80 13.33 -10.61 -11.30
CA HIS A 80 13.25 -9.67 -12.43
C HIS A 80 12.38 -8.47 -12.07
N VAL A 81 12.57 -7.89 -10.89
CA VAL A 81 11.84 -6.70 -10.42
C VAL A 81 12.66 -5.47 -10.73
N PHE A 82 12.03 -4.46 -11.34
CA PHE A 82 12.70 -3.20 -11.66
C PHE A 82 12.84 -2.33 -10.42
N GLY A 83 14.05 -1.84 -10.15
CA GLY A 83 14.36 -0.91 -9.08
C GLY A 83 15.62 -1.27 -8.30
N ARG A 84 15.57 -0.99 -7.00
CA ARG A 84 16.59 -1.30 -5.99
C ARG A 84 15.93 -1.88 -4.74
N LYS A 85 16.76 -2.36 -3.81
CA LYS A 85 16.33 -2.99 -2.55
C LYS A 85 15.26 -2.19 -1.79
N ASP A 86 15.42 -0.87 -1.73
CA ASP A 86 14.52 0.01 -0.95
C ASP A 86 13.38 0.61 -1.78
N ASN A 87 13.54 0.68 -3.11
CA ASN A 87 12.56 1.29 -4.00
C ASN A 87 12.43 0.46 -5.29
N TYR A 88 11.31 -0.22 -5.45
CA TYR A 88 11.08 -1.11 -6.58
C TYR A 88 9.62 -1.06 -7.05
N LEU A 89 9.44 -1.37 -8.33
CA LEU A 89 8.16 -1.32 -9.00
C LEU A 89 7.35 -2.60 -8.78
N ASP A 90 6.14 -2.48 -8.23
CA ASP A 90 5.22 -3.62 -8.12
C ASP A 90 4.76 -4.07 -9.51
N LYS A 91 4.73 -5.40 -9.73
CA LYS A 91 4.21 -5.96 -10.98
C LYS A 91 2.70 -6.14 -10.92
N ALA A 92 2.02 -5.84 -12.02
CA ALA A 92 0.57 -6.00 -12.12
C ALA A 92 0.10 -7.42 -11.78
N GLN A 93 0.84 -8.44 -12.24
CA GLN A 93 0.56 -9.86 -11.98
C GLN A 93 0.53 -10.25 -10.50
N TRP A 94 1.11 -9.45 -9.60
CA TRP A 94 1.12 -9.74 -8.17
C TRP A 94 -0.21 -9.40 -7.49
N THR A 95 -1.07 -8.64 -8.17
CA THR A 95 -2.41 -8.36 -7.67
C THR A 95 -3.26 -9.63 -7.69
N ASN A 96 -3.88 -9.94 -6.55
CA ASN A 96 -4.78 -11.07 -6.41
C ASN A 96 -6.18 -10.69 -6.91
N ILE A 97 -6.78 -11.59 -7.68
CA ILE A 97 -8.18 -11.43 -8.07
C ILE A 97 -9.06 -11.78 -6.87
N THR A 98 -9.86 -10.83 -6.42
CA THR A 98 -10.76 -10.98 -5.28
C THR A 98 -12.17 -10.64 -5.74
N ARG A 99 -12.97 -11.67 -5.99
CA ARG A 99 -14.35 -11.53 -6.46
C ARG A 99 -15.19 -10.75 -5.45
N HIS A 100 -16.09 -9.92 -5.98
CA HIS A 100 -17.10 -9.27 -5.17
C HIS A 100 -18.06 -10.33 -4.63
N VAL A 101 -18.25 -10.35 -3.32
CA VAL A 101 -19.28 -11.15 -2.66
C VAL A 101 -20.56 -10.33 -2.72
N LEU A 102 -21.68 -10.87 -3.20
CA LEU A 102 -22.95 -10.15 -3.19
C LEU A 102 -23.44 -9.93 -1.75
N VAL A 103 -24.33 -8.97 -1.56
CA VAL A 103 -25.10 -8.85 -0.31
C VAL A 103 -26.16 -9.94 -0.34
N THR A 104 -26.39 -10.61 0.79
CA THR A 104 -27.49 -11.59 0.89
C THR A 104 -28.81 -10.84 0.69
N HIS A 105 -29.68 -11.32 -0.19
CA HIS A 105 -30.76 -10.52 -0.79
C HIS A 105 -31.55 -9.63 0.19
N ASN A 106 -32.00 -10.20 1.30
CA ASN A 106 -32.91 -9.55 2.25
C ASN A 106 -32.15 -8.73 3.31
N TYR A 107 -30.83 -8.69 3.25
CA TYR A 107 -30.02 -8.09 4.30
C TYR A 107 -30.00 -6.58 4.07
N SER A 108 -30.72 -5.85 4.92
CA SER A 108 -30.69 -4.39 4.98
C SER A 108 -29.67 -3.92 6.00
N LYS A 109 -29.07 -2.73 5.80
CA LYS A 109 -28.16 -2.10 6.76
C LYS A 109 -28.87 -1.64 8.04
N ASP A 110 -30.16 -1.36 7.94
CA ASP A 110 -30.97 -0.82 9.03
C ASP A 110 -31.55 -1.91 9.94
N ASP A 111 -31.32 -3.18 9.59
CA ASP A 111 -31.74 -4.34 10.38
C ASP A 111 -30.82 -4.51 11.62
N PRO A 112 -31.37 -4.37 12.85
CA PRO A 112 -30.58 -4.52 14.08
C PRO A 112 -29.95 -5.91 14.24
N GLU A 113 -30.56 -6.97 13.71
CA GLU A 113 -30.04 -8.34 13.80
C GLU A 113 -28.80 -8.55 12.92
N LEU A 114 -28.63 -7.72 11.88
CA LEU A 114 -27.56 -7.83 10.89
C LEU A 114 -26.37 -6.91 11.15
N GLN A 115 -26.32 -6.22 12.30
CA GLN A 115 -25.22 -5.32 12.64
C GLN A 115 -23.84 -5.98 12.53
N GLU A 116 -23.70 -7.22 13.01
CA GLU A 116 -22.43 -7.95 12.93
C GLU A 116 -22.04 -8.29 11.49
N TYR A 117 -23.01 -8.69 10.66
CA TYR A 117 -22.79 -8.95 9.23
C TYR A 117 -22.23 -7.71 8.53
N TRP A 118 -22.86 -6.56 8.73
CA TRP A 118 -22.45 -5.30 8.10
C TRP A 118 -21.12 -4.80 8.61
N LYS A 119 -20.86 -4.91 9.93
CA LYS A 119 -19.58 -4.56 10.52
C LYS A 119 -18.44 -5.38 9.92
N LYS A 120 -18.57 -6.71 9.86
CA LYS A 120 -17.55 -7.59 9.24
C LYS A 120 -17.32 -7.24 7.78
N ARG A 121 -18.38 -6.92 7.05
CA ARG A 121 -18.31 -6.54 5.63
C ARG A 121 -17.62 -5.19 5.43
N GLN A 122 -17.92 -4.21 6.28
CA GLN A 122 -17.28 -2.89 6.28
C GLN A 122 -15.79 -3.00 6.60
N GLU A 123 -15.42 -3.74 7.65
CA GLU A 123 -14.02 -4.00 8.02
C GLU A 123 -13.24 -4.64 6.87
N LYS A 124 -13.82 -5.69 6.24
CA LYS A 124 -13.19 -6.37 5.09
C LYS A 124 -13.00 -5.44 3.90
N ASN A 125 -14.02 -4.67 3.54
CA ASN A 125 -13.96 -3.76 2.40
C ASN A 125 -13.03 -2.58 2.67
N GLY A 126 -13.09 -1.99 3.85
CA GLY A 126 -12.21 -0.91 4.29
C GLY A 126 -10.75 -1.32 4.31
N LYS A 127 -10.45 -2.52 4.83
CA LYS A 127 -9.11 -3.12 4.74
C LYS A 127 -8.65 -3.28 3.30
N LYS A 128 -9.48 -3.89 2.43
CA LYS A 128 -9.14 -4.10 1.01
C LYS A 128 -8.84 -2.78 0.29
N ALA A 129 -9.67 -1.77 0.51
CA ALA A 129 -9.50 -0.46 -0.11
C ALA A 129 -8.23 0.26 0.39
N ALA A 130 -7.99 0.26 1.70
CA ALA A 130 -6.78 0.83 2.28
C ALA A 130 -5.50 0.13 1.77
N GLU A 131 -5.48 -1.20 1.74
CA GLU A 131 -4.34 -1.97 1.25
C GLU A 131 -3.97 -1.65 -0.20
N GLY A 132 -5.00 -1.43 -1.03
CA GLY A 132 -4.83 -1.04 -2.43
C GLY A 132 -4.30 0.39 -2.60
N ALA A 133 -4.81 1.34 -1.81
CA ALA A 133 -4.48 2.76 -1.95
C ALA A 133 -3.12 3.13 -1.33
N LEU A 134 -2.76 2.51 -0.20
CA LEU A 134 -1.60 2.93 0.59
C LEU A 134 -0.28 2.31 0.09
N SER A 135 0.80 3.10 0.14
CA SER A 135 2.17 2.62 -0.07
C SER A 135 2.56 1.54 0.96
N LYS A 136 3.62 0.77 0.72
CA LYS A 136 4.05 -0.30 1.66
C LYS A 136 4.38 0.23 3.06
N GLY A 137 5.11 1.36 3.12
CA GLY A 137 5.41 2.02 4.40
C GLY A 137 4.15 2.52 5.10
N ARG A 138 3.19 3.08 4.35
CA ARG A 138 1.89 3.48 4.89
C ARG A 138 1.05 2.28 5.33
N ASN A 139 1.02 1.18 4.59
CA ASN A 139 0.32 -0.03 4.98
C ASN A 139 0.84 -0.61 6.28
N LYS A 140 2.15 -0.52 6.58
CA LYS A 140 2.69 -0.93 7.88
C LYS A 140 2.05 -0.17 9.05
N ILE A 141 1.86 1.13 8.89
CA ILE A 141 1.22 1.99 9.89
C ILE A 141 -0.28 1.65 10.00
N ALA A 142 -0.97 1.54 8.87
CA ALA A 142 -2.39 1.21 8.82
C ALA A 142 -2.70 -0.16 9.44
N LEU A 143 -1.85 -1.16 9.19
CA LEU A 143 -1.97 -2.51 9.76
C LEU A 143 -1.92 -2.48 11.29
N ARG A 144 -1.04 -1.65 11.86
CA ARG A 144 -0.95 -1.44 13.32
C ARG A 144 -2.24 -0.86 13.91
N GLN A 145 -2.92 0.00 13.15
CA GLN A 145 -4.20 0.59 13.51
C GLN A 145 -5.40 -0.27 13.07
N LYS A 146 -5.16 -1.51 12.62
CA LYS A 146 -6.19 -2.41 12.07
C LYS A 146 -7.03 -1.75 10.97
N TYR A 147 -6.39 -0.93 10.13
CA TYR A 147 -7.01 -0.17 9.04
C TYR A 147 -8.16 0.74 9.49
N THR A 148 -8.15 1.16 10.75
CA THR A 148 -9.19 2.00 11.34
C THR A 148 -8.57 3.33 11.79
N CYS A 149 -9.28 4.43 11.55
CA CYS A 149 -8.85 5.74 12.01
C CYS A 149 -8.92 5.79 13.56
N PRO A 150 -7.84 6.17 14.26
CA PRO A 150 -7.83 6.22 15.72
C PRO A 150 -8.67 7.37 16.29
N TYR A 151 -9.03 8.36 15.47
CA TYR A 151 -9.80 9.52 15.88
C TYR A 151 -11.32 9.28 15.79
N CYS A 152 -11.81 8.85 14.62
CA CYS A 152 -13.24 8.70 14.37
C CYS A 152 -13.73 7.23 14.34
N GLY A 153 -12.82 6.26 14.38
CA GLY A 153 -13.18 4.83 14.35
C GLY A 153 -13.63 4.30 12.99
N GLN A 154 -13.62 5.11 11.93
CA GLN A 154 -14.02 4.69 10.59
C GLN A 154 -12.88 3.98 9.85
N PRO A 155 -13.17 3.07 8.90
CA PRO A 155 -12.14 2.40 8.12
C PRO A 155 -11.36 3.37 7.23
N LEU A 156 -10.03 3.25 7.20
CA LEU A 156 -9.15 4.11 6.40
C LEU A 156 -9.42 4.02 4.89
N GLY A 157 -9.95 2.89 4.42
CA GLY A 157 -10.27 2.67 3.01
C GLY A 157 -11.50 3.40 2.49
N GLU A 158 -12.31 4.01 3.36
CA GLU A 158 -13.46 4.84 2.96
C GLU A 158 -13.06 6.26 2.59
N TYR A 159 -11.86 6.68 2.97
CA TYR A 159 -11.37 8.03 2.71
C TYR A 159 -10.68 8.15 1.36
N ASN A 160 -11.01 9.21 0.63
CA ASN A 160 -10.28 9.60 -0.58
C ASN A 160 -8.82 9.97 -0.27
N ASN A 161 -8.61 10.62 0.88
CA ASN A 161 -7.30 11.06 1.35
C ASN A 161 -7.07 10.63 2.80
N VAL A 162 -5.92 9.99 3.03
CA VAL A 162 -5.45 9.55 4.35
C VAL A 162 -4.18 10.32 4.69
N HIS A 163 -4.24 11.11 5.75
CA HIS A 163 -3.15 11.95 6.24
C HIS A 163 -2.32 11.20 7.29
N LEU A 164 -1.02 11.48 7.30
CA LEU A 164 -0.09 11.01 8.33
C LEU A 164 0.06 12.09 9.40
N HIS A 165 -0.11 11.70 10.65
CA HIS A 165 0.09 12.55 11.81
C HIS A 165 1.08 11.92 12.78
N HIS A 166 1.73 12.75 13.59
CA HIS A 166 2.54 12.30 14.71
C HIS A 166 1.69 12.17 15.96
N ILE A 167 1.94 11.13 16.75
CA ILE A 167 1.36 10.96 18.09
C ILE A 167 2.01 11.96 19.05
N ILE A 168 3.35 11.99 19.06
CA ILE A 168 4.14 13.00 19.74
C ILE A 168 4.54 14.05 18.69
N PRO A 169 4.08 15.30 18.83
CA PRO A 169 4.44 16.38 17.92
C PRO A 169 5.95 16.55 17.77
N ARG A 170 6.40 17.00 16.59
CA ARG A 170 7.82 17.27 16.31
C ARG A 170 8.40 18.33 17.25
N GLU A 171 7.61 19.34 17.62
CA GLU A 171 7.96 20.36 18.62
C GLU A 171 8.34 19.77 19.99
N ASN A 172 7.74 18.62 20.34
CA ASN A 172 8.01 17.90 21.59
C ASN A 172 9.05 16.77 21.41
N GLY A 173 9.89 16.84 20.37
CA GLY A 173 10.93 15.84 20.09
C GLY A 173 10.44 14.55 19.42
N GLY A 174 9.21 14.54 18.89
CA GLY A 174 8.66 13.39 18.18
C GLY A 174 9.40 13.08 16.87
N LYS A 175 9.89 11.84 16.74
CA LYS A 175 10.60 11.35 15.53
C LYS A 175 9.64 10.86 14.44
N ASP A 176 10.11 10.82 13.19
CA ASP A 176 9.40 10.26 12.01
C ASP A 176 9.45 8.72 11.95
N GLU A 177 9.35 8.06 13.10
CA GLU A 177 9.37 6.62 13.19
C GLU A 177 7.96 6.03 13.05
N ALA A 178 7.84 4.85 12.44
CA ALA A 178 6.54 4.19 12.28
C ALA A 178 5.80 3.98 13.62
N GLY A 179 6.51 3.92 14.74
CA GLY A 179 5.95 3.88 16.09
C GLY A 179 5.22 5.17 16.49
N ASN A 180 5.71 6.32 16.03
CA ASN A 180 5.16 7.64 16.35
C ASN A 180 4.19 8.18 15.30
N LEU A 181 3.97 7.46 14.19
CA LEU A 181 3.10 7.90 13.09
C LEU A 181 1.74 7.19 13.11
N VAL A 182 0.66 7.94 12.87
CA VAL A 182 -0.71 7.46 12.77
C VAL A 182 -1.38 7.97 11.49
N GLN A 183 -2.26 7.16 10.91
CA GLN A 183 -3.08 7.57 9.78
C GLN A 183 -4.49 7.95 10.21
N CYS A 184 -4.97 9.08 9.68
CA CYS A 184 -6.32 9.58 9.90
C CYS A 184 -6.95 9.98 8.56
N GLY A 185 -8.27 9.80 8.44
CA GLY A 185 -9.03 10.19 7.25
C GLY A 185 -9.87 11.45 7.46
N GLY A 186 -10.03 12.25 6.40
CA GLY A 186 -10.82 13.48 6.38
C GLY A 186 -9.99 14.78 6.48
N ASN A 187 -10.57 15.90 6.06
CA ASN A 187 -9.95 17.23 6.08
C ASN A 187 -9.90 17.86 7.50
N ASP A 188 -10.54 17.23 8.48
CA ASP A 188 -10.81 17.80 9.80
C ASP A 188 -10.17 17.00 10.93
N ALA A 189 -8.94 16.52 10.75
CA ALA A 189 -8.12 16.12 11.90
C ALA A 189 -7.44 17.40 12.44
N PRO A 190 -8.01 18.10 13.45
CA PRO A 190 -7.36 19.28 14.00
C PRO A 190 -5.98 18.85 14.52
N ILE A 191 -4.96 19.43 13.89
CA ILE A 191 -3.52 19.26 14.17
C ILE A 191 -3.17 19.53 15.66
N LYS A 192 -4.12 20.05 16.45
CA LYS A 192 -3.95 20.43 17.85
C LYS A 192 -4.65 19.54 18.89
N GLN A 193 -5.34 18.47 18.50
CA GLN A 193 -6.11 17.65 19.46
C GLN A 193 -6.03 16.13 19.27
N LEU A 194 -4.92 15.60 18.77
CA LEU A 194 -4.46 14.34 19.34
C LEU A 194 -3.97 14.67 20.76
N ARG A 195 -4.91 14.95 21.69
CA ARG A 195 -4.61 14.80 23.12
C ARG A 195 -3.97 13.42 23.25
N PRO A 196 -3.01 13.22 24.17
CA PRO A 196 -2.60 11.87 24.53
C PRO A 196 -3.86 11.19 25.07
N CYS A 197 -4.62 10.55 24.17
CA CYS A 197 -5.59 9.56 24.57
C CYS A 197 -4.72 8.54 25.27
N LEU A 198 -4.76 8.62 26.60
CA LEU A 198 -4.56 7.51 27.49
C LEU A 198 -5.32 6.37 26.84
N TYR A 199 -4.59 5.60 26.02
CA TYR A 199 -4.95 4.26 25.66
C TYR A 199 -4.89 3.56 27.00
N LYS A 200 -5.99 3.68 27.77
CA LYS A 200 -6.21 2.90 28.97
C LYS A 200 -5.96 1.49 28.51
N SER A 201 -4.85 0.97 29.02
CA SER A 201 -4.54 -0.41 29.24
C SER A 201 -5.82 -1.21 29.50
N THR A 202 -6.41 -1.74 28.44
CA THR A 202 -7.30 -2.89 28.53
C THR A 202 -6.89 -3.87 27.43
N LEU A 203 -5.97 -4.75 27.87
CA LEU A 203 -5.92 -6.16 27.52
C LEU A 203 -5.51 -6.52 26.09
N ILE A 204 -4.19 -6.53 25.85
CA ILE A 204 -3.53 -7.71 25.27
C ILE A 204 -2.25 -7.93 26.09
N GLY A 205 -2.29 -8.84 27.04
CA GLY A 205 -1.12 -9.29 27.79
C GLY A 205 -0.15 -9.99 26.85
N PHE A 206 1.03 -9.39 26.66
CA PHE A 206 2.22 -10.12 26.25
C PHE A 206 3.16 -10.15 27.45
N ALA A 207 3.16 -11.30 28.13
CA ALA A 207 4.13 -11.62 29.15
C ALA A 207 5.53 -11.63 28.52
N ILE A 208 6.36 -10.68 28.92
CA ILE A 208 7.81 -10.74 28.72
C ILE A 208 8.35 -11.62 29.86
N VAL A 209 8.50 -12.92 29.60
CA VAL A 209 9.35 -13.77 30.44
C VAL A 209 10.79 -13.42 30.08
N ARG A 210 11.44 -12.71 31.01
CA ARG A 210 12.86 -12.37 30.98
C ARG A 210 13.60 -13.57 31.56
N LEU A 211 14.23 -14.38 30.71
CA LEU A 211 15.21 -15.38 31.14
C LEU A 211 16.42 -14.64 31.74
N LYS A 212 16.75 -15.00 32.98
CA LYS A 212 18.08 -14.83 33.56
C LYS A 212 18.96 -15.97 33.09
#